data_AF-A0A8D8UA46-F1
#
_entry.id   AF-A0A8D8UA46-F1
#
_cell.length_a   1.000
_cell.length_b   1.000
_cell.length_c   1.000
_cell.angle_alpha   90.00
_cell.angle_beta   90.00
_cell.angle_gamma   90.00
#
_symmetry.space_group_name_H-M   'P 1'
#
loop_
_entity.id
_entity.type
_entity.pdbx_description
1 polymer ?
#
loop_
_entity_poly.entity_id
_entity_poly.type
_entity_poly.pdbx_seq_one_letter_code
_entity_poly.pdbx_strand_id
1 'polypeptide(L)'
;MFRSITILLLFWISAGVKDVFCCSCIERVKCTCLGESYKNMSQTPLKYLTIAGSNIELLNQDMMQLHANSLQDLYLTDVRSLRQIDVNTFEGFSRIRTLSIVNAPLLTLISSNLLKQLSTLKMLKIVRTGITHIPQLPVNTDTIMEVIDLEGNKINVVSSGSIRVKAEHLFLGYNNIQMIEGWAFNGSQIAKLNLRGNRELRVLSEDAFSGIQDLQLIVS
;
A
#
# COMPACT_ATOMS: atom_id res chain seq x y z
N MET A 1 -29.54 -48.08 58.93
CA MET A 1 -28.91 -48.11 57.59
C MET A 1 -28.41 -46.69 57.31
N PHE A 2 -27.22 -46.39 57.82
CA PHE A 2 -26.47 -45.16 57.52
C PHE A 2 -25.38 -45.54 56.51
N ARG A 3 -25.19 -44.74 55.45
CA ARG A 3 -23.86 -44.44 54.91
C ARG A 3 -23.93 -43.22 53.98
N SER A 4 -23.13 -42.24 54.36
CA SER A 4 -22.70 -41.05 53.63
C SER A 4 -21.77 -41.42 52.46
N ILE A 5 -21.87 -40.74 51.31
CA ILE A 5 -20.73 -40.39 50.44
C ILE A 5 -20.96 -38.96 49.92
N THR A 6 -19.97 -38.12 50.20
CA THR A 6 -19.75 -36.75 49.73
C THR A 6 -19.14 -36.78 48.33
N ILE A 7 -19.58 -35.92 47.40
CA ILE A 7 -18.72 -35.35 46.35
C ILE A 7 -19.01 -33.85 46.25
N LEU A 8 -18.11 -33.06 46.84
CA LEU A 8 -17.85 -31.68 46.44
C LEU A 8 -17.00 -31.72 45.15
N LEU A 9 -17.27 -30.81 44.22
CA LEU A 9 -16.25 -29.97 43.57
C LEU A 9 -16.94 -28.80 42.87
N LEU A 10 -16.94 -27.66 43.57
CA LEU A 10 -16.99 -26.32 43.00
C LEU A 10 -15.64 -26.01 42.35
N PHE A 11 -15.60 -25.64 41.07
CA PHE A 11 -14.55 -24.75 40.52
C PHE A 11 -15.19 -23.91 39.39
N TRP A 12 -15.56 -22.67 39.70
CA TRP A 12 -14.84 -21.43 39.36
C TRP A 12 -15.20 -20.89 37.98
N ILE A 13 -15.97 -19.80 38.00
CA ILE A 13 -16.03 -18.80 36.94
C ILE A 13 -14.69 -18.04 36.99
N SER A 14 -13.85 -18.13 35.95
CA SER A 14 -12.94 -17.04 35.60
C SER A 14 -12.35 -17.15 34.19
N ALA A 15 -12.07 -15.96 33.66
CA ALA A 15 -11.14 -15.64 32.58
C ALA A 15 -11.64 -15.81 31.14
N GLY A 16 -11.98 -14.67 30.54
CA GLY A 16 -12.19 -14.52 29.12
C GLY A 16 -11.00 -15.02 28.30
N VAL A 17 -11.29 -15.96 27.42
CA VAL A 17 -10.50 -16.13 26.21
C VAL A 17 -11.10 -15.14 25.21
N LYS A 18 -10.51 -13.94 25.11
CA LYS A 18 -10.64 -13.20 23.86
C LYS A 18 -10.08 -14.14 22.82
N ASP A 19 -10.87 -14.57 21.84
CA ASP A 19 -10.35 -15.32 20.70
C ASP A 19 -9.19 -14.52 20.12
N VAL A 20 -7.98 -15.00 20.40
CA VAL A 20 -6.76 -14.43 19.83
C VAL A 20 -6.72 -14.96 18.41
N PHE A 21 -7.44 -14.30 17.51
CA PHE A 21 -7.34 -14.59 16.09
C PHE A 21 -5.88 -14.34 15.69
N CYS A 22 -5.14 -15.40 15.35
CA CYS A 22 -3.83 -15.31 14.72
C CYS A 22 -3.99 -15.12 13.21
N CYS A 23 -2.93 -14.67 12.54
CA CYS A 23 -2.91 -14.63 11.09
C CYS A 23 -3.07 -16.05 10.51
N SER A 24 -3.84 -16.17 9.43
CA SER A 24 -3.94 -17.40 8.64
C SER A 24 -2.75 -17.48 7.69
N CYS A 25 -1.92 -18.52 7.79
CA CYS A 25 -0.69 -18.64 7.02
C CYS A 25 -0.60 -19.95 6.22
N ILE A 26 -0.29 -19.84 4.93
CA ILE A 26 0.03 -20.96 4.04
C ILE A 26 1.55 -21.08 3.94
N GLU A 27 2.07 -22.31 4.08
CA GLU A 27 3.52 -22.60 4.06
C GLU A 27 4.35 -21.76 5.05
N ARG A 28 3.70 -21.18 6.08
CA ARG A 28 4.29 -20.26 7.08
C ARG A 28 4.91 -18.97 6.52
N VAL A 29 4.79 -18.70 5.22
CA VAL A 29 5.39 -17.52 4.56
C VAL A 29 4.38 -16.65 3.82
N LYS A 30 3.16 -17.16 3.60
CA LYS A 30 2.03 -16.43 3.00
C LYS A 30 0.95 -16.22 4.04
N CYS A 31 0.93 -15.06 4.69
CA CYS A 31 0.05 -14.80 5.81
C CYS A 31 -1.00 -13.74 5.50
N THR A 32 -2.21 -13.96 6.00
CA THR A 32 -3.32 -13.01 6.01
C THR A 32 -3.75 -12.76 7.44
N CYS A 33 -3.64 -11.52 7.88
CA CYS A 33 -4.00 -11.06 9.20
C CYS A 33 -5.28 -10.22 9.10
N LEU A 34 -6.39 -10.70 9.68
CA LEU A 34 -7.65 -9.97 9.77
C LEU A 34 -7.78 -9.23 11.10
N GLY A 35 -8.36 -8.03 11.09
CA GLY A 35 -8.58 -7.26 12.31
C GLY A 35 -7.25 -7.02 13.05
N GLU A 36 -7.21 -7.28 14.35
CA GLU A 36 -6.02 -7.04 15.18
C GLU A 36 -5.00 -8.20 15.19
N SER A 37 -5.23 -9.26 14.39
CA SER A 37 -4.37 -10.45 14.38
C SER A 37 -2.93 -10.19 13.93
N TYR A 38 -2.67 -9.07 13.23
CA TYR A 38 -1.33 -8.65 12.82
C TYR A 38 -0.40 -8.41 14.02
N LYS A 39 -0.95 -8.14 15.22
CA LYS A 39 -0.18 -8.00 16.47
C LYS A 39 0.44 -9.32 16.92
N ASN A 40 -0.13 -10.45 16.49
CA ASN A 40 0.36 -11.80 16.79
C ASN A 40 0.90 -12.47 15.51
N MET A 41 1.43 -11.67 14.59
CA MET A 41 2.04 -12.16 13.36
C MET A 41 3.23 -13.08 13.65
N SER A 42 3.47 -14.03 12.75
CA SER A 42 4.54 -15.03 12.88
C SER A 42 5.90 -14.38 13.14
N GLN A 43 6.67 -14.98 14.05
CA GLN A 43 8.08 -14.61 14.31
C GLN A 43 9.05 -15.13 13.22
N THR A 44 8.53 -15.55 12.07
CA THR A 44 9.34 -16.01 10.94
C THR A 44 9.27 -15.01 9.78
N PRO A 45 10.38 -14.81 9.03
CA PRO A 45 10.37 -13.96 7.85
C PRO A 45 9.32 -14.39 6.81
N LEU A 46 8.41 -13.48 6.45
CA LEU A 46 7.33 -13.74 5.51
C LEU A 46 7.73 -13.37 4.08
N LYS A 47 7.11 -14.01 3.10
CA LYS A 47 7.22 -13.65 1.68
C LYS A 47 6.01 -12.86 1.19
N TYR A 48 4.83 -13.14 1.75
CA TYR A 48 3.58 -12.46 1.39
C TYR A 48 2.83 -12.15 2.68
N LEU A 49 2.44 -10.90 2.83
CA LEU A 49 1.69 -10.44 4.00
C LEU A 49 0.50 -9.61 3.54
N THR A 50 -0.68 -10.01 3.99
CA THR A 50 -1.90 -9.21 3.91
C THR A 50 -2.33 -8.81 5.31
N ILE A 51 -2.54 -7.53 5.55
CA ILE A 51 -3.19 -6.98 6.74
C ILE A 51 -4.52 -6.37 6.28
N ALA A 52 -5.64 -6.89 6.76
CA ALA A 52 -6.96 -6.51 6.28
C ALA A 52 -7.95 -6.20 7.41
N GLY A 53 -8.70 -5.11 7.24
CA GLY A 53 -9.74 -4.70 8.19
C GLY A 53 -9.21 -4.38 9.59
N SER A 54 -7.95 -3.94 9.69
CA SER A 54 -7.25 -3.66 10.95
C SER A 54 -7.41 -2.20 11.38
N ASN A 55 -7.34 -1.93 12.69
CA ASN A 55 -7.30 -0.58 13.25
C ASN A 55 -5.87 -0.06 13.41
N ILE A 56 -4.98 -0.43 12.49
CA ILE A 56 -3.60 0.07 12.47
C ILE A 56 -3.61 1.56 12.14
N GLU A 57 -3.00 2.38 13.00
CA GLU A 57 -2.91 3.84 12.80
C GLU A 57 -1.57 4.28 12.20
N LEU A 58 -0.50 3.57 12.58
CA LEU A 58 0.87 3.79 12.14
C LEU A 58 1.47 2.45 11.74
N LEU A 59 2.00 2.37 10.52
CA LEU A 59 2.89 1.27 10.13
C LEU A 59 4.34 1.74 10.31
N ASN A 60 5.05 1.12 11.25
CA ASN A 60 6.41 1.49 11.60
C ASN A 60 7.43 0.39 11.23
N GLN A 61 8.72 0.74 11.38
CA GLN A 61 9.83 -0.16 11.09
C GLN A 61 9.83 -1.40 11.99
N ASP A 62 9.58 -1.26 13.29
CA ASP A 62 9.63 -2.39 14.24
C ASP A 62 8.65 -3.50 13.87
N MET A 63 7.46 -3.16 13.37
CA MET A 63 6.45 -4.11 12.91
C MET A 63 6.88 -4.90 11.67
N MET A 64 7.75 -4.32 10.84
CA MET A 64 8.03 -4.79 9.49
C MET A 64 9.45 -5.35 9.33
N GLN A 65 10.42 -4.90 10.13
CA GLN A 65 11.85 -5.13 9.94
C GLN A 65 12.24 -6.62 9.89
N LEU A 66 11.54 -7.47 10.65
CA LEU A 66 11.75 -8.93 10.63
C LEU A 66 11.59 -9.53 9.22
N HIS A 67 10.79 -8.88 8.37
CA HIS A 67 10.44 -9.35 7.04
C HIS A 67 11.21 -8.64 5.92
N ALA A 68 12.08 -7.66 6.23
CA ALA A 68 12.75 -6.81 5.25
C ALA A 68 13.48 -7.60 4.15
N ASN A 69 14.19 -8.67 4.53
CA ASN A 69 15.01 -9.46 3.61
C ASN A 69 14.24 -10.55 2.84
N SER A 70 12.95 -10.77 3.15
CA SER A 70 12.17 -11.89 2.60
C SER A 70 10.88 -11.46 1.93
N LEU A 71 10.28 -10.34 2.36
CA LEU A 71 8.96 -9.92 1.91
C LEU A 71 9.01 -9.51 0.44
N GLN A 72 8.09 -10.08 -0.33
CA GLN A 72 7.92 -9.83 -1.75
C GLN A 72 6.65 -9.02 -1.97
N ASP A 73 5.56 -9.40 -1.30
CA ASP A 73 4.28 -8.72 -1.49
C ASP A 73 3.67 -8.30 -0.15
N LEU A 74 3.33 -7.01 -0.05
CA LEU A 74 2.63 -6.42 1.08
C LEU A 74 1.30 -5.82 0.62
N TYR A 75 0.22 -6.28 1.25
CA TYR A 75 -1.13 -5.78 1.04
C TYR A 75 -1.69 -5.21 2.35
N LEU A 76 -2.07 -3.94 2.34
CA LEU A 76 -2.83 -3.29 3.39
C LEU A 76 -4.21 -2.96 2.83
N THR A 77 -5.25 -3.67 3.25
CA THR A 77 -6.60 -3.54 2.68
C THR A 77 -7.59 -3.16 3.76
N ASP A 78 -8.44 -2.17 3.50
CA ASP A 78 -9.47 -1.73 4.45
C ASP A 78 -8.91 -1.31 5.82
N VAL A 79 -7.67 -0.81 5.85
CA VAL A 79 -7.00 -0.24 7.04
C VAL A 79 -7.44 1.20 7.26
N ARG A 80 -8.72 1.38 7.59
CA ARG A 80 -9.39 2.69 7.57
C ARG A 80 -8.80 3.72 8.54
N SER A 81 -8.12 3.25 9.58
CA SER A 81 -7.50 4.08 10.60
C SER A 81 -6.04 4.45 10.30
N LEU A 82 -5.44 3.90 9.24
CA LEU A 82 -4.05 4.15 8.89
C LEU A 82 -3.87 5.61 8.48
N ARG A 83 -3.05 6.34 9.24
CA ARG A 83 -2.75 7.77 9.03
C ARG A 83 -1.36 7.98 8.46
N GLN A 84 -0.42 7.14 8.87
CA GLN A 84 0.99 7.32 8.57
C GLN A 84 1.71 6.00 8.35
N ILE A 85 2.69 6.04 7.46
CA ILE A 85 3.73 5.02 7.35
C ILE A 85 5.04 5.72 7.68
N ASP A 86 5.79 5.17 8.64
CA ASP A 86 7.10 5.71 9.01
C ASP A 86 8.04 5.71 7.80
N VAL A 87 8.91 6.72 7.72
CA VAL A 87 9.83 6.92 6.60
C VAL A 87 10.88 5.80 6.49
N ASN A 88 11.16 5.11 7.59
CA ASN A 88 12.11 4.00 7.65
C ASN A 88 11.44 2.62 7.60
N THR A 89 10.11 2.55 7.46
CA THR A 89 9.35 1.28 7.48
C THR A 89 9.85 0.26 6.46
N PHE A 90 10.34 0.73 5.31
CA PHE A 90 10.80 -0.14 4.22
C PHE A 90 12.33 -0.16 4.04
N GLU A 91 13.08 0.26 5.06
CA GLU A 91 14.53 0.19 5.01
C GLU A 91 15.00 -1.27 4.93
N GLY A 92 15.84 -1.57 3.94
CA GLY A 92 16.34 -2.93 3.71
C GLY A 92 15.38 -3.87 2.96
N PHE A 93 14.21 -3.40 2.52
CA PHE A 93 13.23 -4.18 1.76
C PHE A 93 13.66 -4.44 0.31
N SER A 94 14.73 -5.22 0.14
CA SER A 94 15.39 -5.44 -1.15
C SER A 94 14.63 -6.36 -2.11
N ARG A 95 13.64 -7.11 -1.62
CA ARG A 95 12.91 -8.13 -2.40
C ARG A 95 11.46 -7.76 -2.73
N ILE A 96 10.99 -6.61 -2.26
CA ILE A 96 9.58 -6.24 -2.41
C ILE A 96 9.27 -5.93 -3.88
N ARG A 97 8.25 -6.61 -4.42
CA ARG A 97 7.77 -6.49 -5.78
C ARG A 97 6.39 -5.85 -5.83
N THR A 98 5.57 -6.09 -4.80
CA THR A 98 4.23 -5.54 -4.69
C THR A 98 4.06 -4.77 -3.39
N LEU A 99 3.65 -3.52 -3.51
CA LEU A 99 3.13 -2.73 -2.41
C LEU A 99 1.72 -2.26 -2.77
N SER A 100 0.73 -2.72 -2.03
CA SER A 100 -0.68 -2.40 -2.28
C SER A 100 -1.34 -1.89 -1.02
N ILE A 101 -1.77 -0.63 -1.04
CA ILE A 101 -2.49 0.05 0.03
C ILE A 101 -3.85 0.45 -0.55
N VAL A 102 -4.91 -0.19 -0.07
CA VAL A 102 -6.26 -0.03 -0.62
C VAL A 102 -7.25 0.31 0.49
N ASN A 103 -8.06 1.34 0.26
CA ASN A 103 -9.09 1.80 1.19
C ASN A 103 -8.53 2.22 2.57
N ALA A 104 -7.62 3.19 2.53
CA ALA A 104 -6.99 3.82 3.70
C ALA A 104 -7.22 5.36 3.66
N PRO A 105 -8.46 5.83 3.85
CA PRO A 105 -8.85 7.22 3.57
C PRO A 105 -8.17 8.27 4.46
N LEU A 106 -7.61 7.87 5.61
CA LEU A 106 -6.89 8.77 6.52
C LEU A 106 -5.39 8.90 6.19
N LEU A 107 -4.87 8.08 5.28
CA LEU A 107 -3.49 8.17 4.81
C LEU A 107 -3.40 9.25 3.74
N THR A 108 -2.92 10.43 4.14
CA THR A 108 -2.92 11.64 3.29
C THR A 108 -1.57 11.97 2.69
N LEU A 109 -0.50 11.31 3.13
CA LEU A 109 0.85 11.54 2.66
C LEU A 109 1.62 10.22 2.61
N ILE A 110 2.38 10.04 1.53
CA ILE A 110 3.43 9.03 1.43
C ILE A 110 4.75 9.79 1.32
N SER A 111 5.66 9.55 2.27
CA SER A 111 6.95 10.22 2.28
C SER A 111 7.73 9.95 0.99
N SER A 112 8.41 10.98 0.49
CA SER A 112 9.19 10.92 -0.75
C SER A 112 10.33 9.89 -0.73
N ASN A 113 10.86 9.57 0.45
CA ASN A 113 11.97 8.62 0.59
C ASN A 113 11.50 7.16 0.68
N LEU A 114 10.23 6.95 1.05
CA LEU A 114 9.71 5.63 1.38
C LEU A 114 9.66 4.70 0.16
N LEU A 115 9.18 5.20 -0.99
CA LEU A 115 9.11 4.39 -2.21
C LEU A 115 10.46 4.27 -2.92
N LYS A 116 11.36 5.24 -2.77
CA LYS A 116 12.70 5.20 -3.37
C LYS A 116 13.55 4.03 -2.88
N GLN A 117 13.28 3.55 -1.66
CA GLN A 117 13.95 2.39 -1.07
C GLN A 117 13.57 1.08 -1.77
N LEU A 118 12.46 1.05 -2.53
CA LEU A 118 11.90 -0.15 -3.14
C LEU A 118 12.35 -0.33 -4.60
N SER A 119 13.64 -0.60 -4.79
CA SER A 119 14.27 -0.65 -6.13
C SER A 119 13.81 -1.82 -7.02
N THR A 120 13.21 -2.86 -6.42
CA THR A 120 12.71 -4.08 -7.08
C THR A 120 11.19 -4.09 -7.28
N LEU A 121 10.53 -2.99 -6.94
CA LEU A 121 9.08 -2.85 -7.06
C LEU A 121 8.64 -2.99 -8.52
N LYS A 122 7.55 -3.71 -8.74
CA LYS A 122 6.90 -3.89 -10.05
C LYS A 122 5.45 -3.43 -10.05
N MET A 123 4.79 -3.55 -8.90
CA MET A 123 3.40 -3.18 -8.73
C MET A 123 3.27 -2.26 -7.52
N LEU A 124 2.80 -1.04 -7.78
CA LEU A 124 2.43 -0.07 -6.75
C LEU A 124 0.95 0.23 -6.88
N LYS A 125 0.20 -0.01 -5.81
CA LYS A 125 -1.19 0.42 -5.69
C LYS A 125 -1.38 1.26 -4.43
N ILE A 126 -1.82 2.49 -4.58
CA ILE A 126 -2.24 3.36 -3.49
C ILE A 126 -3.62 3.87 -3.90
N VAL A 127 -4.66 3.11 -3.55
CA VAL A 127 -6.00 3.26 -4.13
C VAL A 127 -7.01 3.59 -3.03
N ARG A 128 -7.90 4.54 -3.29
CA ARG A 128 -8.90 5.00 -2.30
C ARG A 128 -8.24 5.39 -0.97
N THR A 129 -7.22 6.24 -1.04
CA THR A 129 -6.58 6.86 0.12
C THR A 129 -6.82 8.37 0.13
N GLY A 130 -6.24 9.07 1.11
CA GLY A 130 -6.38 10.51 1.25
C GLY A 130 -5.28 11.32 0.55
N ILE A 131 -4.37 10.69 -0.22
CA ILE A 131 -3.22 11.40 -0.78
C ILE A 131 -3.64 12.51 -1.73
N THR A 132 -2.99 13.67 -1.60
CA THR A 132 -3.30 14.88 -2.36
C THR A 132 -2.26 15.23 -3.42
N HIS A 133 -1.14 14.52 -3.42
CA HIS A 133 -0.02 14.70 -4.34
C HIS A 133 0.49 13.34 -4.78
N ILE A 134 1.07 13.28 -5.97
CA ILE A 134 1.76 12.09 -6.46
C ILE A 134 3.02 11.87 -5.60
N PRO A 135 3.19 10.69 -4.98
CA PRO A 135 4.40 10.41 -4.22
C PRO A 135 5.60 10.29 -5.15
N GLN A 136 6.81 10.56 -4.64
CA GLN A 136 8.01 10.35 -5.44
C GLN A 136 8.19 8.87 -5.73
N LEU A 137 8.00 8.50 -6.99
CA LEU A 137 8.06 7.12 -7.47
C LEU A 137 9.53 6.65 -7.54
N PRO A 138 9.79 5.33 -7.48
CA PRO A 138 11.13 4.80 -7.67
C PRO A 138 11.64 5.15 -9.07
N VAL A 139 12.78 5.86 -9.15
CA VAL A 139 13.39 6.31 -10.43
C VAL A 139 14.42 5.28 -10.93
N ASN A 140 14.31 4.00 -10.53
CA ASN A 140 15.30 3.00 -10.94
C ASN A 140 15.16 2.73 -12.45
N THR A 141 16.23 2.97 -13.20
CA THR A 141 16.23 2.97 -14.66
C THR A 141 16.10 1.58 -15.27
N ASP A 142 16.33 0.53 -14.49
CA ASP A 142 16.44 -0.84 -14.99
C ASP A 142 15.17 -1.67 -14.74
N THR A 143 14.28 -1.22 -13.85
CA THR A 143 13.04 -1.92 -13.52
C THR A 143 11.86 -1.26 -14.24
N ILE A 144 11.17 -2.03 -15.09
CA ILE A 144 9.90 -1.63 -15.69
C ILE A 144 8.78 -2.01 -14.70
N MET A 145 8.01 -1.01 -14.26
CA MET A 145 6.82 -1.21 -13.45
C MET A 145 5.70 -1.79 -14.33
N GLU A 146 5.03 -2.85 -13.89
CA GLU A 146 3.86 -3.37 -14.60
C GLU A 146 2.68 -2.43 -14.36
N VAL A 147 2.46 -2.02 -13.11
CA VAL A 147 1.32 -1.18 -12.73
C VAL A 147 1.71 -0.16 -11.68
N ILE A 148 1.34 1.10 -11.93
CA ILE A 148 1.26 2.17 -10.95
C ILE A 148 -0.19 2.65 -10.90
N ASP A 149 -0.87 2.35 -9.80
CA ASP A 149 -2.28 2.63 -9.60
C ASP A 149 -2.46 3.60 -8.44
N LEU A 150 -2.87 4.83 -8.77
CA LEU A 150 -3.17 5.91 -7.84
C LEU A 150 -4.63 6.34 -7.98
N GLU A 151 -5.53 5.42 -8.38
CA GLU A 151 -6.95 5.75 -8.57
C GLU A 151 -7.70 6.06 -7.27
N GLY A 152 -8.70 6.93 -7.37
CA GLY A 152 -9.63 7.20 -6.28
C GLY A 152 -9.00 7.96 -5.09
N ASN A 153 -7.91 8.70 -5.31
CA ASN A 153 -7.32 9.57 -4.30
C ASN A 153 -7.82 11.02 -4.46
N LYS A 154 -7.10 11.99 -3.85
CA LYS A 154 -7.44 13.42 -3.84
C LYS A 154 -6.38 14.27 -4.54
N ILE A 155 -5.69 13.70 -5.53
CA ILE A 155 -4.62 14.39 -6.24
C ILE A 155 -5.22 15.56 -7.03
N ASN A 156 -4.67 16.76 -6.83
CA ASN A 156 -5.20 18.00 -7.43
C ASN A 156 -4.36 18.52 -8.61
N VAL A 157 -3.05 18.31 -8.59
CA VAL A 157 -2.14 18.82 -9.61
C VAL A 157 -1.16 17.72 -10.00
N VAL A 158 -0.93 17.56 -11.30
CA VAL A 158 0.21 16.81 -11.83
C VAL A 158 1.25 17.82 -12.26
N SER A 159 2.18 18.11 -11.36
CA SER A 159 3.20 19.14 -11.56
C SER A 159 4.26 18.71 -12.55
N SER A 160 4.96 19.71 -13.09
CA SER A 160 6.08 19.57 -14.02
C SER A 160 7.12 18.58 -13.45
N GLY A 161 7.44 17.52 -14.19
CA GLY A 161 8.42 16.49 -13.79
C GLY A 161 8.05 15.68 -12.55
N SER A 162 6.80 15.75 -12.05
CA SER A 162 6.36 14.99 -10.87
C SER A 162 6.31 13.49 -11.12
N ILE A 163 6.17 13.07 -12.38
CA ILE A 163 6.16 11.66 -12.78
C ILE A 163 7.35 11.41 -13.70
N ARG A 164 8.26 10.55 -13.22
CA ARG A 164 9.43 10.07 -13.97
C ARG A 164 9.62 8.58 -13.73
N VAL A 165 8.99 7.75 -14.57
CA VAL A 165 8.93 6.29 -14.38
C VAL A 165 8.94 5.53 -15.71
N LYS A 166 9.37 4.26 -15.66
CA LYS A 166 9.14 3.28 -16.72
C LYS A 166 7.99 2.37 -16.29
N ALA A 167 6.83 2.43 -16.95
CA ALA A 167 5.65 1.67 -16.57
C ALA A 167 4.84 1.19 -17.78
N GLU A 168 4.25 -0.01 -17.71
CA GLU A 168 3.25 -0.41 -18.71
C GLU A 168 1.94 0.34 -18.49
N HIS A 169 1.51 0.47 -17.23
CA HIS A 169 0.24 1.09 -16.88
C HIS A 169 0.40 2.13 -15.77
N LEU A 170 -0.09 3.35 -16.03
CA LEU A 170 -0.26 4.40 -15.04
C LEU A 170 -1.72 4.81 -14.94
N PHE A 171 -2.33 4.57 -13.77
CA PHE A 171 -3.71 4.93 -13.48
C PHE A 171 -3.78 6.09 -12.49
N LEU A 172 -4.34 7.21 -12.95
CA LEU A 172 -4.60 8.44 -12.20
C LEU A 172 -6.10 8.79 -12.21
N GLY A 173 -6.95 7.83 -12.58
CA GLY A 173 -8.39 8.00 -12.67
C GLY A 173 -9.05 8.31 -11.33
N TYR A 174 -10.23 8.93 -11.40
CA TYR A 174 -11.07 9.23 -10.24
C TYR A 174 -10.37 10.03 -9.13
N ASN A 175 -9.44 10.92 -9.51
CA ASN A 175 -8.84 11.90 -8.62
C ASN A 175 -9.58 13.25 -8.70
N ASN A 176 -9.01 14.29 -8.08
CA ASN A 176 -9.50 15.66 -8.13
C ASN A 176 -8.59 16.55 -8.99
N ILE A 177 -7.96 15.99 -10.03
CA ILE A 177 -6.94 16.71 -10.80
C ILE A 177 -7.61 17.90 -11.48
N GLN A 178 -7.12 19.09 -11.18
CA GLN A 178 -7.54 20.38 -11.74
C GLN A 178 -6.59 20.87 -12.81
N MET A 179 -5.30 20.53 -12.67
CA MET A 179 -4.22 21.00 -13.53
C MET A 179 -3.22 19.89 -13.84
N ILE A 180 -2.84 19.79 -15.11
CA ILE A 180 -1.66 19.06 -15.57
C ILE A 180 -0.72 20.08 -16.20
N GLU A 181 0.41 20.30 -15.55
CA GLU A 181 1.43 21.26 -15.97
C GLU A 181 2.24 20.74 -17.17
N GLY A 182 2.96 21.65 -17.83
CA GLY A 182 3.87 21.28 -18.92
C GLY A 182 4.96 20.33 -18.43
N TRP A 183 5.36 19.37 -19.27
CA TRP A 183 6.43 18.42 -18.95
C TRP A 183 6.16 17.59 -17.68
N ALA A 184 4.90 17.41 -17.31
CA ALA A 184 4.48 16.67 -16.11
C ALA A 184 5.04 15.23 -16.05
N PHE A 185 5.17 14.59 -17.22
CA PHE A 185 5.64 13.21 -17.38
C PHE A 185 7.05 13.12 -17.99
N ASN A 186 7.81 14.21 -17.99
CA ASN A 186 9.09 14.29 -18.71
C ASN A 186 10.09 13.21 -18.25
N GLY A 187 10.65 12.48 -19.21
CA GLY A 187 11.60 11.39 -18.96
C GLY A 187 10.94 10.09 -18.50
N SER A 188 9.62 9.96 -18.67
CA SER A 188 8.89 8.71 -18.43
C SER A 188 8.78 7.87 -19.70
N GLN A 189 8.63 6.56 -19.53
CA GLN A 189 8.26 5.60 -20.57
C GLN A 189 6.98 4.91 -20.09
N ILE A 190 5.83 5.26 -20.67
CA ILE A 190 4.52 4.82 -20.17
C ILE A 190 3.69 4.32 -21.34
N ALA A 191 3.31 3.04 -21.35
CA ALA A 191 2.51 2.50 -22.45
C ALA A 191 1.04 2.97 -22.41
N LYS A 192 0.42 2.96 -21.23
CA LYS A 192 -1.00 3.33 -21.06
C LYS A 192 -1.19 4.29 -19.88
N LEU A 193 -1.79 5.44 -20.16
CA LEU A 193 -2.14 6.46 -19.17
C LEU A 193 -3.66 6.57 -19.05
N ASN A 194 -4.17 6.47 -17.82
CA ASN A 194 -5.60 6.65 -17.52
C ASN A 194 -5.79 7.87 -16.61
N LEU A 195 -6.52 8.87 -17.11
CA LEU A 195 -6.95 10.09 -16.43
C LEU A 195 -8.48 10.15 -16.24
N ARG A 196 -9.19 9.05 -16.52
CA ARG A 196 -10.65 9.00 -16.51
C ARG A 196 -11.26 9.49 -15.21
N GLY A 197 -12.31 10.29 -15.30
CA GLY A 197 -13.09 10.67 -14.13
C GLY A 197 -12.49 11.79 -13.28
N ASN A 198 -11.40 12.43 -13.73
CA ASN A 198 -10.92 13.71 -13.19
C ASN A 198 -11.82 14.87 -13.66
N ARG A 199 -13.03 14.96 -13.07
CA ARG A 199 -14.08 15.89 -13.50
C ARG A 199 -13.74 17.37 -13.28
N GLU A 200 -12.75 17.67 -12.45
CA GLU A 200 -12.33 19.03 -12.14
C GLU A 200 -11.18 19.53 -13.03
N LEU A 201 -10.71 18.73 -14.00
CA LEU A 201 -9.60 19.10 -14.88
C LEU A 201 -9.99 20.28 -15.76
N ARG A 202 -9.35 21.43 -15.52
CA ARG A 202 -9.62 22.70 -16.23
C ARG A 202 -8.39 23.24 -16.95
N VAL A 203 -7.19 22.89 -16.48
CA VAL A 203 -5.93 23.35 -17.07
C VAL A 203 -5.13 22.14 -17.53
N LEU A 204 -4.92 22.05 -18.84
CA LEU A 204 -4.03 21.08 -19.46
C LEU A 204 -3.03 21.87 -20.30
N SER A 205 -1.77 21.88 -19.89
CA SER A 205 -0.70 22.53 -20.66
C SER A 205 -0.54 21.89 -22.03
N GLU A 206 -0.24 22.69 -23.05
CA GLU A 206 0.07 22.20 -24.41
C GLU A 206 1.25 21.21 -24.41
N ASP A 207 2.20 21.40 -23.50
CA ASP A 207 3.37 20.54 -23.31
C ASP A 207 3.18 19.47 -22.22
N ALA A 208 1.95 19.24 -21.74
CA ALA A 208 1.71 18.36 -20.59
C ALA A 208 2.30 16.96 -20.75
N PHE A 209 2.19 16.41 -21.96
CA PHE A 209 2.68 15.07 -22.30
C PHE A 209 4.06 15.08 -22.97
N SER A 210 4.71 16.24 -23.08
CA SER A 210 6.05 16.35 -23.66
C SER A 210 7.08 15.56 -22.83
N GLY A 211 7.92 14.79 -23.51
CA GLY A 211 8.97 13.97 -22.89
C GLY A 211 8.53 12.56 -22.44
N ILE A 212 7.30 12.14 -22.71
CA ILE A 212 6.84 10.76 -22.53
C ILE A 212 7.29 9.88 -23.71
N GLN A 213 7.73 8.66 -23.40
CA GLN A 213 8.12 7.64 -24.39
C GLN A 213 7.11 6.49 -24.39
N ASP A 214 6.95 5.83 -25.53
CA ASP A 214 6.11 4.64 -25.75
C ASP A 214 4.62 4.77 -25.42
N LEU A 215 4.09 5.99 -25.38
CA LEU A 215 2.68 6.22 -25.10
C LEU A 215 1.78 5.69 -26.23
N GLN A 216 1.03 4.63 -25.93
CA GLN A 216 0.14 3.96 -26.89
C GLN A 216 -1.33 4.36 -26.69
N LEU A 217 -1.75 4.59 -25.44
CA LEU A 217 -3.14 4.88 -25.12
C LEU A 217 -3.27 5.88 -23.98
N ILE A 218 -4.09 6.91 -24.20
CA ILE A 218 -4.61 7.78 -23.16
C ILE A 218 -6.12 7.50 -23.04
N VAL A 219 -6.57 7.17 -21.83
CA VAL A 219 -8.00 7.08 -21.48
C VAL A 219 -8.31 8.29 -20.59
N SER A 220 -9.14 9.21 -21.06
CA SER A 220 -9.50 10.46 -20.36
C SER A 220 -11.01 10.60 -20.24
#